data_AF-A0A0F9MA05-F1
#
_entry.id   AF-A0A0F9MA05-F1
#
_cell.length_a   1.000
_cell.length_b   1.000
_cell.length_c   1.000
_cell.angle_alpha   90.00
_cell.angle_beta   90.00
_cell.angle_gamma   90.00
#
_symmetry.space_group_name_H-M   'P 1'
#
loop_
_entity.id
_entity.type
_entity.pdbx_description
1 polymer ?
#
loop_
_entity_poly.entity_id
_entity_poly.type
_entity_poly.pdbx_seq_one_letter_code
_entity_poly.pdbx_strand_id
1 'polypeptide(L)'
;LISFPKIFKFPRKEIEFDSLPAEITPMKIDLQFSKKVEKLIIHDKIFRKFISEIERSLNQFIDLEHKKLENRIFFEEDWEIPDYEKLILSLNFKGIPFKQEMLMWKMINTLVYERIKSKILSSSSEKVRRIKELKKKFFIKLEM
;
A
#
# COMPACT_ATOMS: atom_id res chain seq x y z
N LEU A 1 -37.48 53.35 27.10
CA LEU A 1 -37.20 51.90 27.13
C LEU A 1 -36.55 51.49 25.81
N ILE A 2 -35.22 51.48 25.71
CA ILE A 2 -34.47 50.42 25.00
C ILE A 2 -33.18 50.22 25.79
N SER A 3 -33.17 49.16 26.59
CA SER A 3 -32.02 48.64 27.31
C SER A 3 -31.17 47.84 26.32
N PHE A 4 -29.90 48.20 26.13
CA PHE A 4 -28.96 47.36 25.40
C PHE A 4 -28.37 46.31 26.35
N PRO A 5 -28.38 45.01 26.00
CA PRO A 5 -27.88 43.96 26.87
C PRO A 5 -26.36 44.00 26.96
N LYS A 6 -25.87 43.75 28.17
CA LYS A 6 -24.46 43.55 28.54
C LYS A 6 -23.78 42.56 27.59
N ILE A 7 -22.63 42.96 27.06
CA ILE A 7 -21.69 42.09 26.35
C ILE A 7 -21.29 40.96 27.31
N PHE A 8 -21.70 39.73 27.00
CA PHE A 8 -21.20 38.54 27.67
C PHE A 8 -19.71 38.38 27.36
N LYS A 9 -18.85 38.60 28.36
CA LYS A 9 -17.47 38.12 28.31
C LYS A 9 -17.50 36.62 28.58
N PHE A 10 -17.34 35.82 27.53
CA PHE A 10 -17.02 34.41 27.70
C PHE A 10 -15.61 34.32 28.32
N PRO A 11 -15.43 33.58 29.43
CA PRO A 11 -14.09 33.27 29.89
C PRO A 11 -13.41 32.42 28.82
N ARG A 12 -12.25 32.86 28.33
CA ARG A 12 -11.34 31.97 27.60
C ARG A 12 -10.96 30.87 28.57
N LYS A 13 -11.53 29.68 28.39
CA LYS A 13 -10.85 28.47 28.85
C LYS A 13 -9.56 28.40 28.05
N GLU A 14 -8.44 28.59 28.71
CA GLU A 14 -7.17 28.07 28.23
C GLU A 14 -7.40 26.57 28.04
N ILE A 15 -7.39 26.14 26.79
CA ILE A 15 -7.32 24.73 26.47
C ILE A 15 -5.89 24.37 26.86
N GLU A 16 -5.72 23.71 28.00
CA GLU A 16 -4.52 22.92 28.26
C GLU A 16 -4.41 21.95 27.08
N PHE A 17 -3.48 22.24 26.17
CA PHE A 17 -3.04 21.29 25.17
C PHE A 17 -2.31 20.21 25.95
N ASP A 18 -3.07 19.27 26.50
CA ASP A 18 -2.55 17.96 26.86
C ASP A 18 -1.81 17.46 25.62
N SER A 19 -0.49 17.42 25.77
CA SER A 19 0.53 16.89 24.87
C SER A 19 -0.05 16.13 23.68
N LEU A 20 0.00 16.77 22.50
CA LEU A 20 -0.17 16.07 21.22
C LEU A 20 0.65 14.78 21.29
N PRO A 21 0.06 13.61 20.98
CA PRO A 21 0.78 12.35 21.09
C PRO A 21 2.05 12.45 20.24
N ALA A 22 3.15 11.97 20.82
CA ALA A 22 4.46 11.90 20.20
C ALA A 22 4.33 11.49 18.73
N GLU A 23 5.07 12.18 17.85
CA GLU A 23 5.14 11.96 16.41
C GLU A 23 4.83 10.50 16.05
N ILE A 24 3.66 10.26 15.43
CA ILE A 24 3.32 8.94 14.90
C ILE A 24 4.27 8.73 13.71
N THR A 25 5.44 8.15 13.97
CA THR A 25 6.37 7.79 12.91
C THR A 25 5.67 6.79 11.98
N PRO A 26 5.48 7.12 10.69
CA PRO A 26 4.77 6.24 9.77
C PRO A 26 5.50 4.90 9.70
N MET A 27 4.75 3.81 9.83
CA MET A 27 5.32 2.48 9.88
C MET A 27 5.66 2.06 8.45
N LYS A 28 6.93 2.21 8.07
CA LYS A 28 7.39 1.82 6.74
C LYS A 28 7.55 0.31 6.64
N ILE A 29 6.93 -0.28 5.62
CA ILE A 29 7.13 -1.68 5.26
C ILE A 29 8.50 -1.88 4.64
N ASP A 30 9.19 -2.94 5.05
CA ASP A 30 10.38 -3.42 4.36
C ASP A 30 9.95 -4.51 3.37
N LEU A 31 10.11 -4.24 2.07
CA LEU A 31 9.74 -5.21 1.04
C LEU A 31 10.89 -6.17 0.78
N GLN A 32 10.65 -7.47 1.02
CA GLN A 32 11.65 -8.47 0.70
C GLN A 32 11.58 -8.84 -0.78
N PHE A 33 12.70 -8.83 -1.48
CA PHE A 33 12.79 -9.13 -2.91
C PHE A 33 13.61 -10.39 -3.17
N SER A 34 13.25 -11.14 -4.21
CA SER A 34 14.20 -12.11 -4.78
C SER A 34 15.30 -11.39 -5.56
N LYS A 35 16.48 -12.02 -5.69
CA LYS A 35 17.62 -11.46 -6.45
C LYS A 35 17.24 -11.04 -7.88
N LYS A 36 16.33 -11.77 -8.52
CA LYS A 36 15.85 -11.46 -9.87
C LYS A 36 15.03 -10.16 -9.89
N VAL A 37 14.16 -9.97 -8.91
CA VAL A 37 13.36 -8.74 -8.75
C VAL A 37 14.26 -7.55 -8.46
N GLU A 38 15.24 -7.69 -7.56
CA GLU A 38 16.21 -6.63 -7.24
C GLU A 38 16.96 -6.15 -8.48
N LYS A 39 17.47 -7.09 -9.30
CA LYS A 39 18.14 -6.75 -10.57
C LYS A 39 17.21 -5.96 -11.50
N LEU A 40 15.95 -6.37 -11.65
CA LEU A 40 15.00 -5.65 -12.48
C LEU A 40 14.64 -4.27 -11.93
N ILE A 41 14.58 -4.09 -10.61
CA ILE A 41 14.37 -2.77 -9.99
C ILE A 41 15.50 -1.80 -10.37
N ILE A 42 16.74 -2.29 -10.47
CA ILE A 42 17.91 -1.48 -10.84
C ILE A 42 17.86 -1.10 -12.33
N HIS A 43 17.54 -2.04 -13.20
CA HIS A 43 17.69 -1.86 -14.66
C HIS A 43 16.42 -1.42 -15.40
N ASP A 44 15.22 -1.73 -14.91
CA ASP A 44 13.94 -1.38 -15.53
C ASP A 44 13.23 -0.29 -14.72
N LYS A 45 13.31 0.96 -15.21
CA LYS A 45 12.70 2.14 -14.57
C LYS A 45 11.17 2.04 -14.48
N ILE A 46 10.52 1.35 -15.41
CA ILE A 46 9.05 1.17 -15.38
C ILE A 46 8.70 0.12 -14.34
N PHE A 47 9.44 -0.99 -14.30
CA PHE A 47 9.31 -2.01 -13.27
C PHE A 47 9.52 -1.44 -11.87
N ARG A 48 10.59 -0.66 -11.66
CA ARG A 48 10.83 0.03 -10.38
C ARG A 48 9.64 0.88 -9.95
N LYS A 49 9.09 1.68 -10.86
CA LYS A 49 7.90 2.50 -10.57
C LYS A 49 6.69 1.64 -10.22
N PHE A 50 6.51 0.51 -10.91
CA PHE A 50 5.44 -0.44 -10.61
C PHE A 50 5.57 -1.00 -9.18
N ILE A 51 6.77 -1.44 -8.79
CA ILE A 51 7.07 -1.88 -7.43
C ILE A 51 6.83 -0.76 -6.41
N SER A 52 7.25 0.47 -6.69
CA SER A 52 7.01 1.61 -5.79
C SER A 52 5.52 1.92 -5.57
N GLU A 53 4.65 1.67 -6.56
CA GLU A 53 3.21 1.83 -6.33
C GLU A 53 2.65 0.71 -5.43
N ILE A 54 3.18 -0.52 -5.53
CA ILE A 54 2.84 -1.60 -4.61
C ILE A 54 3.30 -1.26 -3.18
N GLU A 55 4.55 -0.83 -3.01
CA GLU A 55 5.10 -0.40 -1.71
C GLU A 55 4.24 0.69 -1.07
N ARG A 56 3.82 1.69 -1.85
CA ARG A 56 2.94 2.77 -1.37
C ARG A 56 1.58 2.26 -0.91
N SER A 57 0.97 1.34 -1.65
CA SER A 57 -0.31 0.76 -1.25
C SER A 57 -0.19 -0.07 0.03
N LEU A 58 0.93 -0.78 0.23
CA LEU A 58 1.17 -1.57 1.44
C LEU A 58 1.46 -0.69 2.65
N ASN A 59 2.27 0.38 2.49
CA ASN A 59 2.46 1.37 3.55
C ASN A 59 1.13 2.01 3.97
N GLN A 60 0.32 2.44 2.99
CA GLN A 60 -1.01 2.99 3.27
C GLN A 60 -1.89 1.98 4.03
N PHE A 61 -1.83 0.70 3.70
CA PHE A 61 -2.58 -0.33 4.41
C PHE A 61 -2.10 -0.48 5.86
N ILE A 62 -0.79 -0.53 6.09
CA ILE A 62 -0.22 -0.68 7.44
C ILE A 62 -0.54 0.55 8.30
N ASP A 63 -0.45 1.75 7.73
CA ASP A 63 -0.80 2.99 8.43
C ASP A 63 -2.28 3.02 8.86
N LEU A 64 -3.17 2.39 8.10
CA LEU A 64 -4.60 2.31 8.44
C LEU A 64 -4.88 1.23 9.50
N GLU A 65 -4.33 0.02 9.31
CA GLU A 65 -4.69 -1.15 10.11
C GLU A 65 -3.82 -1.34 11.35
N HIS A 66 -2.66 -0.67 11.43
CA HIS A 66 -1.68 -0.79 12.51
C HIS A 66 -1.26 -2.25 12.76
N LYS A 67 -1.11 -3.03 11.68
CA LYS A 67 -0.75 -4.46 11.74
C LYS A 67 0.63 -4.72 11.14
N LYS A 68 1.36 -5.66 11.74
CA LYS A 68 2.57 -6.23 11.15
C LYS A 68 2.18 -7.14 9.98
N LEU A 69 2.89 -6.98 8.87
CA LEU A 69 2.70 -7.72 7.64
C LEU A 69 4.07 -8.17 7.13
N GLU A 70 4.27 -9.48 7.06
CA GLU A 70 5.40 -10.03 6.33
C GLU A 70 5.06 -10.13 4.85
N ASN A 71 6.03 -9.84 4.01
CA ASN A 71 5.80 -9.76 2.58
C ASN A 71 7.05 -10.18 1.82
N ARG A 72 6.84 -10.70 0.62
CA ARG A 72 7.92 -11.03 -0.30
C ARG A 72 7.47 -10.89 -1.74
N ILE A 73 8.32 -10.32 -2.59
CA ILE A 73 8.08 -10.20 -4.03
C ILE A 73 9.09 -11.06 -4.81
N PHE A 74 8.58 -11.98 -5.63
CA PHE A 74 9.40 -12.91 -6.41
C PHE A 74 8.74 -13.28 -7.75
N PHE A 75 9.50 -13.93 -8.62
CA PHE A 75 8.97 -14.54 -9.84
C PHE A 75 8.70 -16.02 -9.60
N GLU A 76 7.56 -16.49 -10.08
CA GLU A 76 7.13 -17.88 -10.05
C GLU A 76 6.81 -18.32 -11.48
N GLU A 77 7.38 -19.46 -11.88
CA GLU A 77 7.09 -20.06 -13.18
C GLU A 77 5.68 -20.67 -13.17
N ASP A 78 4.97 -20.48 -14.28
CA ASP A 78 3.72 -21.17 -14.51
C ASP A 78 3.98 -22.50 -15.22
N TRP A 79 3.71 -23.60 -14.53
CA TRP A 79 3.93 -24.94 -15.08
C TRP A 79 3.04 -25.24 -16.30
N GLU A 80 1.91 -24.54 -16.46
CA GLU A 80 0.99 -24.73 -17.58
C GLU A 80 1.41 -23.95 -18.83
N ILE A 81 2.15 -22.85 -18.67
CA ILE A 81 2.52 -21.94 -19.76
C ILE A 81 4.04 -21.80 -19.80
N PRO A 82 4.71 -22.48 -20.75
CA PRO A 82 6.17 -22.37 -20.92
C PRO A 82 6.62 -20.91 -21.03
N ASP A 83 7.75 -20.58 -20.39
CA ASP A 83 8.36 -19.25 -20.36
C ASP A 83 7.49 -18.13 -19.75
N TYR A 84 6.36 -18.46 -19.11
CA TYR A 84 5.52 -17.49 -18.43
C TYR A 84 5.89 -17.38 -16.95
N GLU A 85 6.45 -16.23 -16.58
CA GLU A 85 6.75 -15.89 -15.19
C GLU A 85 5.71 -14.93 -14.62
N LYS A 86 5.12 -15.34 -13.49
CA LYS A 86 4.25 -14.53 -12.66
C LYS A 86 5.09 -13.74 -11.67
N LEU A 87 4.79 -12.45 -11.52
CA LEU A 87 5.30 -11.64 -10.42
C LEU A 87 4.36 -11.79 -9.23
N ILE A 88 4.83 -12.39 -8.15
CA ILE A 88 4.03 -12.68 -6.97
C ILE A 88 4.40 -11.71 -5.85
N LEU A 89 3.41 -11.08 -5.24
CA LEU A 89 3.49 -10.51 -3.90
C LEU A 89 2.88 -11.54 -2.92
N SER A 90 3.72 -12.19 -2.13
CA SER A 90 3.29 -13.05 -1.02
C SER A 90 3.10 -12.20 0.23
N LEU A 91 2.03 -12.47 0.97
CA LEU A 91 1.63 -11.76 2.18
C LEU A 91 1.40 -12.76 3.30
N ASN A 92 1.98 -12.52 4.46
CA ASN A 92 1.79 -13.33 5.66
C ASN A 92 1.38 -12.44 6.85
N PHE A 93 0.24 -12.78 7.46
CA PHE A 93 -0.37 -12.05 8.56
C PHE A 93 -0.16 -12.80 9.89
N LYS A 94 0.93 -12.48 10.61
CA LYS A 94 1.24 -13.20 11.85
C LYS A 94 0.19 -13.00 12.94
N GLY A 95 -0.33 -14.11 13.47
CA GLY A 95 -1.21 -14.14 14.63
C GLY A 95 -2.63 -13.64 14.35
N ILE A 96 -3.07 -13.66 13.09
CA ILE A 96 -4.39 -13.20 12.68
C ILE A 96 -5.27 -14.42 12.31
N PRO A 97 -6.53 -14.49 12.77
CA PRO A 97 -7.43 -15.55 12.35
C PRO A 97 -7.69 -15.50 10.84
N PHE A 98 -7.70 -16.65 10.16
CA PHE A 98 -7.88 -16.77 8.71
C PHE A 98 -9.00 -15.90 8.11
N LYS A 99 -10.15 -15.81 8.79
CA LYS A 99 -11.26 -14.96 8.34
C LYS A 99 -10.87 -13.47 8.24
N GLN A 100 -10.09 -12.98 9.19
CA GLN A 100 -9.57 -11.60 9.18
C GLN A 100 -8.44 -11.44 8.15
N GLU A 101 -7.56 -12.44 8.00
CA GLU A 101 -6.53 -12.41 6.97
C GLU A 101 -7.13 -12.29 5.57
N MET A 102 -8.21 -13.02 5.30
CA MET A 102 -8.94 -12.95 4.03
C MET A 102 -9.57 -11.56 3.78
N LEU A 103 -10.02 -10.87 4.83
CA LEU A 103 -10.51 -9.49 4.72
C LEU A 103 -9.36 -8.54 4.40
N MET A 104 -8.25 -8.65 5.13
CA MET A 104 -7.05 -7.83 4.94
C MET A 104 -6.45 -8.03 3.54
N TRP A 105 -6.37 -9.28 3.07
CA TRP A 105 -5.94 -9.60 1.73
C TRP A 105 -6.84 -8.94 0.68
N LYS A 106 -8.18 -8.99 0.82
CA LYS A 106 -9.10 -8.30 -0.10
C LYS A 106 -8.88 -6.79 -0.12
N MET A 107 -8.63 -6.19 1.03
CA MET A 107 -8.36 -4.75 1.16
C MET A 107 -7.06 -4.37 0.44
N ILE A 108 -5.96 -5.08 0.72
CA ILE A 108 -4.68 -4.88 0.03
C ILE A 108 -4.84 -5.07 -1.48
N ASN A 109 -5.54 -6.13 -1.89
CA ASN A 109 -5.78 -6.44 -3.28
C ASN A 109 -6.47 -5.26 -4.00
N THR A 110 -7.50 -4.72 -3.38
CA THR A 110 -8.24 -3.56 -3.89
C THR A 110 -7.34 -2.31 -3.96
N LEU A 111 -6.64 -1.99 -2.87
CA LEU A 111 -5.77 -0.81 -2.77
C LEU A 111 -4.63 -0.84 -3.80
N VAL A 112 -3.99 -2.00 -3.99
CA VAL A 112 -2.90 -2.16 -4.95
C VAL A 112 -3.41 -2.02 -6.38
N TYR A 113 -4.49 -2.72 -6.75
CA TYR A 113 -4.98 -2.68 -8.12
C TYR A 113 -5.60 -1.34 -8.53
N GLU A 114 -6.30 -0.66 -7.63
CA GLU A 114 -6.82 0.68 -7.92
C GLU A 114 -5.69 1.69 -8.11
N ARG A 115 -4.63 1.61 -7.29
CA ARG A 115 -3.45 2.47 -7.46
C ARG A 115 -2.74 2.21 -8.79
N ILE A 116 -2.53 0.94 -9.17
CA ILE A 116 -1.94 0.57 -10.47
C ILE A 116 -2.82 1.08 -11.61
N LYS A 117 -4.15 0.91 -11.52
CA LYS A 117 -5.10 1.39 -12.55
C LYS A 117 -5.05 2.90 -12.71
N SER A 118 -5.05 3.65 -11.62
CA SER A 118 -4.88 5.11 -11.63
C SER A 118 -3.55 5.52 -12.28
N LYS A 119 -2.47 4.75 -12.04
CA LYS A 119 -1.18 5.01 -12.67
C LYS A 119 -1.18 4.78 -14.18
N ILE A 120 -1.91 3.76 -14.65
CA ILE A 120 -2.10 3.50 -16.08
C ILE A 120 -2.83 4.68 -16.73
N LEU A 121 -3.89 5.20 -16.12
CA LEU A 121 -4.69 6.28 -16.69
C LEU A 121 -3.91 7.60 -16.83
N SER A 122 -2.92 7.83 -15.97
CA SER A 122 -2.12 9.06 -15.91
C SER A 122 -0.77 8.99 -16.64
N SER A 123 -0.47 7.90 -17.35
CA SER A 123 0.83 7.65 -17.98
C SER A 123 0.83 7.84 -19.51
N SER A 124 2.01 8.11 -20.10
CA SER A 124 2.19 8.15 -21.55
C SER A 124 1.96 6.78 -22.22
N SER A 125 1.55 6.76 -23.50
CA SER A 125 1.14 5.55 -24.24
C SER A 125 2.13 4.39 -24.17
N GLU A 126 3.43 4.65 -24.31
CA GLU A 126 4.46 3.61 -24.25
C GLU A 126 4.60 3.00 -22.84
N LYS A 127 4.50 3.83 -21.79
CA LYS A 127 4.52 3.37 -20.40
C LYS A 127 3.26 2.57 -20.05
N VAL A 128 2.11 2.97 -20.61
CA VAL A 128 0.83 2.29 -20.43
C VAL A 128 0.90 0.82 -20.85
N ARG A 129 1.51 0.53 -22.01
CA ARG A 129 1.65 -0.85 -22.49
C ARG A 129 2.44 -1.71 -21.52
N ARG A 130 3.64 -1.25 -21.14
CA ARG A 130 4.52 -1.99 -20.22
C ARG A 130 3.88 -2.19 -18.83
N ILE A 131 3.21 -1.17 -18.29
CA ILE A 131 2.51 -1.29 -16.99
C ILE A 131 1.33 -2.27 -17.10
N LYS A 132 0.58 -2.28 -18.21
CA LYS A 132 -0.48 -3.27 -18.45
C LYS A 132 0.07 -4.70 -18.52
N GLU A 133 1.21 -4.91 -19.16
CA GLU A 133 1.88 -6.22 -19.20
C GLU A 133 2.30 -6.68 -17.80
N LEU A 134 2.93 -5.80 -17.01
CA LEU A 134 3.28 -6.10 -15.62
C LEU A 134 2.06 -6.42 -14.77
N LYS A 135 0.97 -5.64 -14.90
CA LYS A 135 -0.29 -5.87 -14.20
C LYS A 135 -0.86 -7.26 -14.53
N LYS A 136 -0.84 -7.69 -15.79
CA LYS A 136 -1.36 -9.02 -16.20
C LYS A 136 -0.58 -10.18 -15.58
N LYS A 137 0.72 -9.98 -15.36
CA LYS A 137 1.62 -10.97 -14.76
C LYS A 137 1.68 -10.89 -13.24
N PHE A 138 1.08 -9.86 -12.64
CA PHE A 138 1.18 -9.61 -11.21
C PHE A 138 0.04 -10.28 -10.44
N PHE A 139 0.36 -10.93 -9.33
CA PHE A 139 -0.61 -11.59 -8.45
C PHE A 139 -0.25 -11.35 -6.99
N ILE A 140 -1.27 -11.33 -6.13
CA ILE A 140 -1.13 -11.20 -4.69
C ILE A 140 -1.60 -12.51 -4.06
N LYS A 141 -0.71 -13.20 -3.37
CA LYS A 141 -0.97 -14.47 -2.69
C LYS A 141 -0.95 -14.28 -1.18
N LEU A 142 -1.76 -15.06 -0.48
CA LEU A 142 -1.73 -15.19 0.97
C LEU A 142 -0.94 -16.45 1.31
N GLU A 143 0.07 -16.30 2.15
CA GLU A 143 0.89 -17.37 2.68
C GLU A 143 0.23 -17.85 3.97
N MET A 144 -0.16 -19.12 4.00
CA MET A 144 -0.81 -19.78 5.15
C MET A 144 0.22 -20.53 5.99
#